data_AF-A0A6P0TKR6-F1
#
_entry.id   AF-A0A6P0TKR6-F1
#
_cell.length_a   1.000
_cell.length_b   1.000
_cell.length_c   1.000
_cell.angle_alpha   90.00
_cell.angle_beta   90.00
_cell.angle_gamma   90.00
#
_symmetry.space_group_name_H-M   'P 1'
#
loop_
_entity.id
_entity.type
_entity.pdbx_description
1 polymer ?
#
loop_
_entity_poly.entity_id
_entity_poly.type
_entity_poly.pdbx_seq_one_letter_code
_entity_poly.pdbx_strand_id
1 'polypeptide(L)'
;MPKGKQWPIGLPPFHEQWLLWWAWCKGTSKTALSQNIIQARVEANRGDIEIMLQQQAKDWDMSLDETKAKILEMMNYEPPKEFAPDND
;
A
#
# COMPACT_ATOMS: atom_id res chain seq x y z
N MET A 1 -16.47 -4.35 6.64
CA MET A 1 -15.34 -4.57 5.71
C MET A 1 -14.25 -5.28 6.47
N PRO A 2 -13.67 -6.35 5.89
CA PRO A 2 -12.50 -7.03 6.45
C PRO A 2 -11.39 -6.02 6.77
N LYS A 3 -10.75 -6.18 7.94
CA LYS A 3 -9.73 -5.23 8.42
C LYS A 3 -8.43 -5.46 7.66
N GLY A 4 -7.88 -4.41 7.07
CA GLY A 4 -6.55 -4.48 6.42
C GLY A 4 -5.43 -4.80 7.42
N LYS A 5 -4.26 -5.20 6.89
CA LYS A 5 -3.06 -5.48 7.70
C LYS A 5 -2.64 -4.21 8.46
N GLN A 6 -2.32 -4.36 9.73
CA GLN A 6 -1.75 -3.27 10.54
C GLN A 6 -0.23 -3.38 10.53
N TRP A 7 0.45 -2.27 10.26
CA TRP A 7 1.89 -2.14 10.44
C TRP A 7 2.20 -0.81 11.14
N PRO A 8 3.19 -0.77 12.04
CA PRO A 8 3.61 0.47 12.66
C PRO A 8 4.27 1.38 11.62
N ILE A 9 3.97 2.67 11.66
CA ILE A 9 4.57 3.69 10.79
C ILE A 9 5.40 4.62 11.67
N GLY A 10 6.68 4.77 11.36
CA GLY A 10 7.53 5.80 11.96
C GLY A 10 7.37 7.12 11.22
N LEU A 11 6.97 8.17 11.94
CA LEU A 11 6.88 9.54 11.40
C LEU A 11 7.81 10.46 12.20
N PRO A 12 8.60 11.33 11.52
CA PRO A 12 9.34 12.37 12.23
C PRO A 12 8.37 13.29 13.00
N PRO A 13 8.73 13.80 14.19
CA PRO A 13 7.81 14.56 15.05
C PRO A 13 7.13 15.74 14.35
N PHE A 14 7.85 16.45 13.49
CA PHE A 14 7.30 17.54 12.68
C PHE A 14 6.08 17.12 11.85
N HIS A 15 6.16 15.96 11.18
CA HIS A 15 5.09 15.46 10.32
C HIS A 15 3.91 14.94 11.14
N GLU A 16 4.18 14.31 12.29
CA GLU A 16 3.11 13.84 13.19
C GLU A 16 2.28 15.02 13.73
N GLN A 17 2.92 16.13 14.09
CA GLN A 17 2.20 17.34 14.55
C GLN A 17 1.23 17.87 13.49
N TRP A 18 1.69 18.03 12.24
CA TRP A 18 0.85 18.47 11.13
C TRP A 18 -0.29 17.50 10.83
N LEU A 19 -0.02 16.20 10.88
CA LEU A 19 -1.03 15.17 10.69
C LEU A 19 -2.12 15.27 11.77
N LEU A 20 -1.75 15.49 13.03
CA LEU A 20 -2.69 15.64 14.14
C LEU A 20 -3.58 16.87 13.97
N TRP A 21 -3.00 18.03 13.64
CA TRP A 21 -3.79 19.24 13.38
C TRP A 21 -4.72 19.07 12.19
N TRP A 22 -4.24 18.44 11.11
CA TRP A 22 -5.07 18.21 9.94
C TRP A 22 -6.23 17.23 10.24
N ALA A 23 -5.96 16.16 10.97
CA ALA A 23 -6.98 15.20 11.40
C ALA A 23 -8.05 15.88 12.26
N TRP A 24 -7.63 16.75 13.19
CA TRP A 24 -8.52 17.58 14.00
C TRP A 24 -9.41 18.47 13.14
N CYS A 25 -8.82 19.24 12.21
CA CYS A 25 -9.57 20.12 11.31
C CYS A 25 -10.57 19.36 10.42
N LYS A 26 -10.29 18.11 10.06
CA LYS A 26 -11.18 17.25 9.29
C LYS A 26 -12.20 16.47 10.13
N GLY A 27 -12.14 16.54 11.46
CA GLY A 27 -13.02 15.76 12.34
C GLY A 27 -12.79 14.25 12.23
N THR A 28 -11.56 13.81 11.99
CA THR A 28 -11.21 12.40 11.84
C THR A 28 -10.02 12.01 12.74
N SER A 29 -9.78 10.71 12.89
CA SER A 29 -8.60 10.24 13.63
C SER A 29 -7.35 10.31 12.77
N LYS A 30 -6.17 10.45 13.42
CA LYS A 30 -4.88 10.42 12.73
C LYS A 30 -4.69 9.12 11.92
N THR A 31 -5.15 7.98 12.46
CA THR A 31 -5.03 6.68 11.80
C THR A 31 -5.88 6.62 10.53
N ALA A 32 -7.15 7.06 10.61
CA ALA A 32 -8.04 7.08 9.46
C ALA A 32 -7.54 8.06 8.39
N LEU A 33 -7.07 9.25 8.79
CA LEU A 33 -6.48 10.20 7.85
C LEU A 33 -5.24 9.63 7.16
N SER A 34 -4.30 9.02 7.91
CA SER A 34 -3.12 8.38 7.34
C SER A 34 -3.46 7.27 6.36
N GLN A 35 -4.44 6.41 6.70
CA GLN A 35 -4.90 5.36 5.81
C GLN A 35 -5.42 5.94 4.49
N ASN A 36 -6.27 6.96 4.56
CA ASN A 36 -6.82 7.62 3.37
C ASN A 36 -5.74 8.28 2.51
N ILE A 37 -4.74 8.92 3.14
CA ILE A 37 -3.61 9.52 2.42
C ILE A 37 -2.82 8.45 1.68
N ILE A 38 -2.48 7.34 2.33
CA ILE A 38 -1.72 6.25 1.70
C ILE A 38 -2.51 5.66 0.54
N GLN A 39 -3.80 5.36 0.72
CA GLN A 39 -4.67 4.85 -0.33
C GLN A 39 -4.73 5.80 -1.53
N ALA A 40 -5.03 7.08 -1.29
CA ALA A 40 -5.12 8.09 -2.35
C ALA A 40 -3.78 8.26 -3.10
N ARG A 41 -2.64 8.15 -2.40
CA ARG A 41 -1.32 8.23 -3.05
C ARG A 41 -1.03 6.99 -3.90
N VAL A 42 -1.36 5.79 -3.43
CA VAL A 42 -1.21 4.57 -4.24
C VAL A 42 -2.09 4.65 -5.50
N GLU A 43 -3.35 5.04 -5.35
CA GLU A 43 -4.28 5.20 -6.47
C GLU A 43 -3.81 6.25 -7.48
N ALA A 44 -3.37 7.42 -7.01
CA ALA A 44 -2.88 8.49 -7.85
C ALA A 44 -1.61 8.11 -8.64
N ASN A 45 -0.79 7.18 -8.12
CA ASN A 45 0.45 6.73 -8.77
C ASN A 45 0.30 5.38 -9.47
N ARG A 46 -0.92 4.82 -9.57
CA ARG A 46 -1.14 3.47 -10.11
C ARG A 46 -0.55 3.29 -11.52
N GLY A 47 -0.76 4.27 -12.41
CA GLY A 47 -0.23 4.20 -13.77
C GLY A 47 1.31 4.17 -13.82
N ASP A 48 1.95 5.01 -13.02
CA ASP A 48 3.41 5.05 -12.92
C ASP A 48 3.96 3.75 -12.32
N ILE A 49 3.29 3.19 -11.30
CA ILE A 49 3.62 1.89 -10.72
C ILE A 49 3.52 0.78 -11.77
N GLU A 50 2.46 0.77 -12.60
CA GLU A 50 2.31 -0.21 -13.67
C GLU A 50 3.44 -0.10 -14.72
N ILE A 51 3.86 1.11 -15.08
CA ILE A 51 5.01 1.34 -15.97
C ILE A 51 6.31 0.82 -15.35
N MET A 52 6.55 1.10 -14.06
CA MET A 52 7.73 0.61 -13.34
C MET A 52 7.76 -0.93 -13.28
N LEU A 53 6.61 -1.56 -13.03
CA LEU A 53 6.50 -3.03 -13.04
C LEU A 53 6.75 -3.62 -14.43
N GLN A 54 6.25 -2.98 -15.48
CA GLN A 54 6.53 -3.41 -16.86
C GLN A 54 8.02 -3.30 -17.22
N GLN A 55 8.69 -2.24 -16.77
CA GLN A 55 10.12 -2.11 -16.97
C GLN A 55 10.88 -3.20 -16.21
N GLN A 56 10.50 -3.44 -14.95
CA GLN A 56 11.10 -4.50 -14.14
C GLN A 56 10.93 -5.89 -14.77
N ALA A 57 9.78 -6.17 -15.37
CA ALA A 57 9.50 -7.41 -16.07
C ALA A 57 10.42 -7.62 -17.28
N LYS A 58 10.68 -6.54 -18.05
CA LYS A 58 11.67 -6.57 -19.14
C LYS A 58 13.08 -6.83 -18.62
N ASP A 59 13.47 -6.15 -17.54
CA ASP A 59 14.81 -6.28 -16.96
C ASP A 59 15.07 -7.68 -16.40
N TRP A 60 14.02 -8.40 -15.98
CA TRP A 60 14.10 -9.77 -15.47
C TRP A 60 13.84 -10.85 -16.53
N ASP A 61 13.48 -10.47 -17.76
CA ASP A 61 13.02 -11.40 -18.81
C ASP A 61 11.87 -12.31 -18.33
N MET A 62 10.91 -11.72 -17.62
CA MET A 62 9.75 -12.41 -17.05
C MET A 62 8.46 -11.76 -17.55
N SER A 63 7.34 -12.48 -17.47
CA SER A 63 6.04 -11.84 -17.68
C SER A 63 5.73 -10.85 -16.56
N LEU A 64 4.83 -9.89 -16.83
CA LEU A 64 4.40 -8.92 -15.83
C LEU A 64 3.76 -9.60 -14.60
N ASP A 65 3.01 -10.67 -14.79
CA ASP A 65 2.32 -11.36 -13.70
C ASP A 65 3.28 -12.19 -12.84
N GLU A 66 4.24 -12.88 -13.45
CA GLU A 66 5.31 -13.55 -12.72
C GLU A 66 6.19 -12.55 -11.96
N THR A 67 6.45 -11.39 -12.55
CA THR A 67 7.20 -10.30 -11.91
C THR A 67 6.47 -9.80 -10.66
N LYS A 68 5.16 -9.56 -10.75
CA LYS A 68 4.34 -9.17 -9.60
C LYS A 68 4.36 -10.25 -8.50
N ALA A 69 4.16 -11.51 -8.87
CA ALA A 69 4.16 -12.62 -7.93
C ALA A 69 5.51 -12.74 -7.20
N LYS A 70 6.61 -12.66 -7.94
CA LYS A 70 7.98 -12.68 -7.39
C LYS A 70 8.25 -11.52 -6.44
N ILE A 71 7.81 -10.31 -6.78
CA ILE A 71 7.96 -9.15 -5.89
C ILE A 71 7.18 -9.37 -4.58
N LEU A 72 5.95 -9.88 -4.65
CA LEU A 72 5.16 -10.17 -3.46
C LEU A 72 5.83 -11.23 -2.57
N GLU A 73 6.39 -12.27 -3.16
CA GLU A 73 7.16 -13.30 -2.46
C GLU A 73 8.39 -12.70 -1.78
N MET A 74 9.21 -11.91 -2.49
CA MET A 74 10.38 -11.24 -1.95
C MET A 74 10.05 -10.28 -0.79
N MET A 75 8.86 -9.68 -0.82
CA MET A 75 8.37 -8.77 0.20
C MET A 75 7.69 -9.50 1.37
N ASN A 76 7.66 -10.83 1.37
CA ASN A 76 6.96 -11.67 2.36
C ASN A 76 5.49 -11.24 2.52
N TYR A 77 4.82 -10.93 1.40
CA TYR A 77 3.43 -10.54 1.42
C TYR A 77 2.53 -11.76 1.59
N GLU A 78 1.84 -11.81 2.73
CA GLU A 78 0.78 -12.77 3.00
C GLU A 78 -0.57 -12.05 2.88
N PRO A 79 -1.45 -12.45 1.94
CA PRO A 79 -2.79 -11.90 1.86
C PRO A 79 -3.55 -12.25 3.15
N PRO A 80 -4.36 -11.33 3.71
CA PRO A 80 -5.16 -11.67 4.87
C PRO A 80 -6.13 -12.80 4.50
N LYS A 81 -6.33 -13.77 5.40
CA LYS A 81 -7.15 -14.97 5.17
C LYS A 81 -8.57 -14.66 4.67
N GLU A 82 -9.11 -13.52 5.09
CA GLU A 82 -10.44 -13.01 4.68
C GLU A 82 -10.51 -12.53 3.21
N PHE A 83 -9.37 -12.49 2.50
CA PHE A 83 -9.25 -12.09 1.09
C PHE A 83 -8.45 -13.11 0.27
N ALA A 84 -8.12 -14.27 0.83
CA ALA A 84 -7.60 -15.36 0.02
C ALA A 84 -8.72 -15.80 -0.93
N PRO A 85 -8.45 -16.07 -2.22
CA PRO A 85 -9.43 -16.73 -3.06
C PRO A 85 -9.78 -18.07 -2.39
N ASP A 86 -11.08 -18.33 -2.21
CA ASP A 86 -11.57 -19.64 -1.81
C ASP A 86 -11.04 -20.63 -2.86
N ASN A 87 -10.07 -21.45 -2.48
CA ASN A 87 -9.64 -22.59 -3.29
C ASN A 87 -10.65 -23.71 -3.05
N ASP A 88 -11.76 -23.68 -3.78
CA ASP A 88 -12.67 -24.81 -4.01
C ASP A 88 -12.84 -25.03 -5.53
#